data_AF-B3VV96-F1
#
_entry.id   AF-B3VV96-F1
#
_cell.length_a   1.000
_cell.length_b   1.000
_cell.length_c   1.000
_cell.angle_alpha   90.00
_cell.angle_beta   90.00
_cell.angle_gamma   90.00
#
_symmetry.space_group_name_H-M   'P 1'
#
loop_
_entity.id
_entity.type
_entity.pdbx_description
1 polymer ?
#
loop_
_entity_poly.entity_id
_entity_poly.type
_entity_poly.pdbx_seq_one_letter_code
_entity_poly.pdbx_strand_id
1 'polypeptide(L)'
;IGKSATGNSILGRKAFKSRASSSGITSTCELQSTELRDGQIINVIDTPGLFDFSAGSEFVGREIVKCINMAKDGIHAVLVVFSVRTRFSQEEEAALRSLQTLFGSKILDYMIVVFT
;
A
#
# COMPACT_ATOMS: atom_id res chain seq x y z
N ILE A 1 -5.82 -5.57 7.47
CA ILE A 1 -6.73 -4.58 6.82
C ILE A 1 -6.58 -4.67 5.31
N GLY A 2 -7.68 -4.51 4.59
CA GLY A 2 -7.95 -5.00 3.22
C GLY A 2 -7.10 -4.49 2.06
N LYS A 3 -5.88 -3.97 2.26
CA LYS A 3 -5.01 -3.46 1.18
C LYS A 3 -4.89 -4.43 -0.01
N SER A 4 -4.46 -5.66 0.26
CA SER A 4 -4.32 -6.70 -0.78
C SER A 4 -5.65 -7.06 -1.44
N ALA A 5 -6.77 -7.03 -0.68
CA ALA A 5 -8.10 -7.28 -1.22
C ALA A 5 -8.61 -6.12 -2.10
N THR A 6 -8.33 -4.88 -1.71
CA THR A 6 -8.56 -3.68 -2.51
C THR A 6 -7.73 -3.72 -3.79
N GLY A 7 -6.45 -4.07 -3.70
CA GLY A 7 -5.58 -4.26 -4.87
C GLY A 7 -6.12 -5.33 -5.84
N ASN A 8 -6.60 -6.45 -5.31
CA ASN A 8 -7.26 -7.49 -6.11
C ASN A 8 -8.54 -6.98 -6.80
N SER A 9 -9.30 -6.12 -6.12
CA SER A 9 -10.52 -5.54 -6.67
C SER A 9 -10.19 -4.56 -7.81
N ILE A 10 -9.15 -3.73 -7.66
CA ILE A 10 -8.64 -2.82 -8.70
C ILE A 10 -8.16 -3.61 -9.91
N LEU A 11 -7.40 -4.69 -9.68
CA LEU A 11 -6.87 -5.52 -10.76
C LEU A 11 -7.90 -6.44 -11.42
N GLY A 12 -9.10 -6.57 -10.83
CA GLY A 12 -10.16 -7.48 -11.30
C GLY A 12 -9.85 -8.97 -11.15
N ARG A 13 -8.79 -9.34 -10.39
CA ARG A 13 -8.34 -10.73 -10.20
C ARG A 13 -7.65 -10.92 -8.84
N LYS A 14 -7.54 -12.17 -8.38
CA LYS A 14 -6.78 -12.53 -7.16
C LYS A 14 -5.28 -12.52 -7.44
N ALA A 15 -4.67 -11.34 -7.51
CA ALA A 15 -3.25 -11.13 -7.77
C ALA A 15 -2.39 -11.20 -6.50
N PHE A 16 -2.88 -10.58 -5.41
CA PHE A 16 -2.25 -10.55 -4.10
C PHE A 16 -2.88 -11.55 -3.14
N LYS A 17 -2.06 -12.16 -2.29
CA LYS A 17 -2.53 -13.05 -1.23
C LYS A 17 -3.25 -12.23 -0.15
N SER A 18 -4.57 -12.36 -0.07
CA SER A 18 -5.39 -11.73 0.96
C SER A 18 -6.04 -12.78 1.88
N ARG A 19 -5.92 -12.61 3.21
CA ARG A 19 -6.76 -13.33 4.18
C ARG A 19 -7.22 -12.35 5.27
N ALA A 20 -8.34 -12.64 5.90
CA ALA A 20 -8.80 -11.93 7.09
C ALA A 20 -7.94 -12.36 8.28
N SER A 21 -6.80 -11.70 8.50
CA SER A 21 -5.99 -11.84 9.69
C SER A 21 -5.68 -10.48 10.31
N SER A 22 -5.53 -10.47 11.63
CA SER A 22 -5.05 -9.32 12.40
C SER A 22 -3.55 -9.06 12.21
N SER A 23 -2.78 -10.08 11.86
CA SER A 23 -1.36 -9.96 11.49
C SER A 23 -1.20 -9.68 10.00
N GLY A 24 -0.26 -8.81 9.64
CA GLY A 24 0.10 -8.54 8.24
C GLY A 24 0.60 -9.82 7.56
N ILE A 25 -0.05 -10.23 6.47
CA ILE A 25 0.39 -11.39 5.68
C ILE A 25 1.41 -10.97 4.62
N THR A 26 1.27 -9.76 4.08
CA THR A 26 2.20 -9.19 3.11
C THR A 26 3.52 -8.87 3.81
N SER A 27 4.52 -9.70 3.57
CA SER A 27 5.86 -9.59 4.17
C SER A 27 6.87 -8.86 3.28
N THR A 28 6.46 -8.41 2.10
CA THR A 28 7.29 -7.61 1.21
C THR A 28 6.43 -6.86 0.20
N CYS A 29 6.91 -5.78 -0.38
CA CYS A 29 6.21 -5.04 -1.43
C CYS A 29 6.07 -5.92 -2.67
N GLU A 30 4.89 -5.92 -3.26
CA GLU A 30 4.56 -6.69 -4.46
C GLU A 30 3.94 -5.76 -5.51
N LEU A 31 4.47 -5.79 -6.74
CA LEU A 31 3.91 -5.09 -7.89
C LEU A 31 3.13 -6.08 -8.76
N GLN A 32 1.90 -5.73 -9.11
CA GLN A 32 1.06 -6.48 -10.03
C GLN A 32 0.41 -5.53 -11.04
N SER A 33 0.16 -6.02 -12.25
CA SER A 33 -0.41 -5.22 -13.32
C SER A 33 -1.66 -5.88 -13.92
N THR A 34 -2.50 -5.05 -14.52
CA THR A 34 -3.60 -5.46 -15.40
C THR A 34 -3.71 -4.48 -16.57
N GLU A 35 -4.19 -4.95 -17.71
CA GLU A 35 -4.47 -4.12 -18.89
C GLU A 35 -5.98 -3.97 -19.05
N LEU A 36 -6.44 -2.74 -19.22
CA LEU A 36 -7.84 -2.41 -19.47
C LEU A 36 -8.21 -2.62 -20.95
N ARG A 37 -9.51 -2.61 -21.24
CA ARG A 37 -10.02 -2.82 -22.62
C ARG A 37 -9.58 -1.74 -23.61
N ASP A 38 -9.21 -0.56 -23.12
CA ASP A 38 -8.71 0.57 -23.90
C ASP A 38 -7.17 0.58 -24.02
N GLY A 39 -6.50 -0.49 -23.54
CA GLY A 39 -5.04 -0.63 -23.58
C GLY A 39 -4.30 0.08 -22.44
N GLN A 40 -4.99 0.74 -21.51
CA GLN A 40 -4.34 1.36 -20.37
C GLN A 40 -3.83 0.30 -19.38
N ILE A 41 -2.56 0.43 -18.98
CA ILE A 41 -1.95 -0.46 -17.98
C ILE A 41 -2.12 0.15 -16.59
N ILE A 42 -2.74 -0.61 -15.68
CA ILE A 42 -2.79 -0.27 -14.26
C ILE A 42 -1.73 -1.10 -13.53
N ASN A 43 -0.85 -0.40 -12.83
CA ASN A 43 0.14 -0.95 -11.92
C ASN A 43 -0.32 -0.73 -10.47
N VAL A 44 -0.35 -1.79 -9.67
CA VAL A 44 -0.70 -1.73 -8.25
C VAL A 44 0.46 -2.28 -7.44
N ILE A 45 0.95 -1.48 -6.50
CA ILE A 45 1.95 -1.88 -5.52
C ILE A 45 1.20 -2.15 -4.20
N ASP A 46 1.16 -3.41 -3.76
CA ASP A 46 0.74 -3.75 -2.40
C ASP A 46 1.96 -3.70 -1.49
N THR A 47 1.84 -2.96 -0.39
CA THR A 47 2.91 -2.84 0.60
C THR A 47 2.57 -3.70 1.83
N PRO A 48 3.58 -4.11 2.60
CA PRO A 48 3.36 -4.58 3.97
C PRO A 48 2.50 -3.60 4.77
N GLY A 49 2.00 -4.03 5.94
CA GLY A 49 1.49 -3.08 6.92
C GLY A 49 2.52 -1.97 7.07
N LEU A 50 2.11 -0.74 6.71
CA LEU A 50 3.04 0.24 6.12
C LEU A 50 4.26 0.50 7.00
N PHE A 51 4.12 0.27 8.31
CA PHE A 51 5.20 0.30 9.28
C PHE A 51 4.91 -0.66 10.42
N ASP A 52 4.95 -1.96 10.15
CA ASP A 52 5.04 -2.94 11.22
C ASP A 52 6.43 -2.83 11.87
N PHE A 53 6.64 -1.78 12.69
CA PHE A 53 7.91 -1.46 13.35
C PHE A 53 8.34 -2.54 14.36
N SER A 54 7.53 -3.58 14.58
CA SER A 54 7.99 -4.79 15.25
C SER A 54 9.01 -5.57 14.42
N ALA A 55 9.01 -5.41 13.09
CA ALA A 55 10.07 -5.89 12.23
C ALA A 55 11.19 -4.84 12.24
N GLY A 56 12.40 -5.23 12.61
CA GLY A 56 13.52 -4.30 12.86
C GLY A 56 13.77 -3.27 11.74
N SER A 57 14.42 -2.17 12.11
CA SER A 57 14.64 -0.99 11.24
C SER A 57 15.27 -1.31 9.87
N GLU A 58 16.12 -2.33 9.79
CA GLU A 58 16.73 -2.78 8.53
C GLU A 58 15.69 -3.32 7.53
N PHE A 59 14.72 -4.11 8.02
CA PHE A 59 13.66 -4.67 7.19
C PHE A 59 12.77 -3.56 6.62
N VAL A 60 12.40 -2.59 7.47
CA VAL A 60 11.58 -1.43 7.07
C VAL A 60 12.30 -0.62 5.98
N GLY A 61 13.59 -0.34 6.17
CA GLY A 61 14.39 0.39 5.18
C GLY A 61 14.47 -0.33 3.83
N ARG A 62 14.67 -1.66 3.84
CA ARG A 62 14.70 -2.47 2.61
C ARG A 62 13.39 -2.40 1.84
N GLU A 63 12.26 -2.50 2.53
CA GLU A 63 10.94 -2.47 1.90
C GLU A 63 10.59 -1.10 1.34
N ILE A 64 11.02 -0.02 2.02
CA ILE A 64 10.91 1.35 1.47
C ILE A 64 11.67 1.47 0.15
N VAL A 65 12.94 1.04 0.11
CA VAL A 65 13.76 1.08 -1.12
C VAL A 65 13.11 0.25 -2.23
N LYS A 66 12.57 -0.93 -1.90
CA LYS A 66 11.87 -1.78 -2.85
C LYS A 66 10.63 -1.09 -3.43
N CYS A 67 9.81 -0.47 -2.59
CA CYS A 67 8.64 0.29 -3.00
C CYS A 67 9.01 1.45 -3.93
N ILE A 68 10.03 2.23 -3.58
CA ILE A 68 10.51 3.36 -4.39
C ILE A 68 10.98 2.87 -5.77
N ASN A 69 11.74 1.76 -5.81
CA ASN A 69 12.19 1.17 -7.07
C ASN A 69 11.04 0.68 -7.96
N MET A 70 9.97 0.13 -7.35
CA MET A 70 8.76 -0.26 -8.08
C MET A 70 7.97 0.95 -8.61
N ALA A 71 8.04 2.07 -7.88
CA ALA A 71 7.38 3.34 -8.23
C ALA A 71 8.24 4.26 -9.12
N LYS A 72 9.28 3.74 -9.79
CA LYS A 72 10.24 4.51 -10.58
C LYS A 72 9.61 5.38 -11.70
N ASP A 73 8.48 4.95 -12.22
CA ASP A 73 7.75 5.66 -13.29
C ASP A 73 6.76 6.70 -12.72
N GLY A 74 6.81 6.92 -11.40
CA GLY A 74 5.95 7.85 -10.67
C GLY A 74 4.77 7.17 -9.97
N ILE A 75 4.11 7.95 -9.11
CA ILE A 75 2.91 7.53 -8.37
C ILE A 75 1.75 8.40 -8.84
N HIS A 76 0.72 7.79 -9.40
CA HIS A 76 -0.50 8.48 -9.83
C HIS A 76 -1.52 8.65 -8.69
N ALA A 77 -1.54 7.72 -7.73
CA ALA A 77 -2.41 7.75 -6.57
C ALA A 77 -1.82 6.91 -5.43
N VAL A 78 -2.04 7.34 -4.18
CA VAL A 78 -1.73 6.58 -2.96
C VAL A 78 -3.04 6.22 -2.27
N LEU A 79 -3.31 4.92 -2.13
CA LEU A 79 -4.53 4.46 -1.47
C LEU A 79 -4.29 4.17 0.00
N VAL A 80 -4.95 4.95 0.87
CA VAL A 80 -4.93 4.72 2.33
C VAL A 80 -6.17 3.94 2.70
N VAL A 81 -6.00 2.66 3.07
CA VAL A 81 -7.11 1.72 3.28
C VAL A 81 -7.42 1.56 4.76
N PHE A 82 -8.59 2.02 5.18
CA PHE A 82 -9.13 1.84 6.53
C PHE A 82 -10.25 0.81 6.55
N SER A 83 -10.47 0.17 7.70
CA SER A 83 -11.70 -0.60 7.91
C SER A 83 -12.74 0.24 8.65
N VAL A 84 -14.00 0.18 8.23
CA VAL A 84 -15.12 0.84 8.94
C VAL A 84 -15.37 0.28 10.33
N ARG A 85 -14.82 -0.91 10.62
CA ARG A 85 -14.97 -1.60 11.91
C ARG A 85 -13.91 -1.20 12.93
N THR A 86 -12.81 -0.61 12.48
CA THR A 86 -11.69 -0.24 13.34
C THR A 86 -11.57 1.27 13.44
N ARG A 87 -11.18 1.76 14.61
CA ARG A 87 -10.90 3.19 14.79
C ARG A 87 -9.54 3.52 14.20
N PHE A 88 -9.38 4.78 13.80
CA PHE A 88 -8.09 5.31 13.41
C PHE A 88 -7.08 5.15 14.56
N SER A 89 -5.97 4.48 14.29
CA SER A 89 -4.96 4.14 15.31
C SER A 89 -3.70 5.01 15.22
N GLN A 90 -2.89 5.00 16.28
CA GLN A 90 -1.61 5.72 16.28
C GLN A 90 -0.64 5.15 15.25
N GLU A 91 -0.71 3.85 14.97
CA GLU A 91 0.08 3.19 13.93
C GLU A 91 -0.29 3.71 12.54
N GLU A 92 -1.58 3.94 12.29
CA GLU A 92 -2.05 4.51 11.03
C GLU A 92 -1.62 5.98 10.87
N GLU A 93 -1.63 6.77 11.95
CA GLU A 93 -1.09 8.13 11.94
C GLU A 93 0.42 8.16 11.66
N ALA A 94 1.17 7.32 12.37
CA ALA A 94 2.61 7.17 12.15
C ALA A 94 2.93 6.74 10.72
N ALA A 95 2.04 5.95 10.11
CA ALA A 95 2.18 5.53 8.73
C ALA A 95 2.06 6.69 7.73
N LEU A 96 1.04 7.53 7.91
CA LEU A 96 0.86 8.71 7.07
C LEU A 96 2.01 9.70 7.21
N ARG A 97 2.52 9.90 8.43
CA ARG A 97 3.69 10.75 8.68
C ARG A 97 4.94 10.22 7.97
N SER A 98 5.18 8.92 8.06
CA SER A 98 6.33 8.30 7.38
C SER A 98 6.23 8.40 5.85
N LEU A 99 5.04 8.23 5.28
CA LEU A 99 4.78 8.50 3.85
C LEU A 99 5.15 9.94 3.47
N GLN A 100 4.71 10.92 4.25
CA GLN A 100 5.05 12.34 4.04
C GLN A 100 6.56 12.59 4.16
N THR A 101 7.25 11.93 5.10
CA THR A 101 8.71 12.05 5.24
C THR A 101 9.45 11.47 4.04
N LEU A 102 8.99 10.34 3.49
CA LEU A 102 9.65 9.64 2.39
C LEU A 102 9.43 10.31 1.02
N PHE A 103 8.19 10.72 0.73
CA PHE A 103 7.79 11.23 -0.59
C PHE A 103 7.57 12.75 -0.61
N GLY A 104 7.74 13.42 0.53
CA GLY A 104 7.47 14.85 0.69
C GLY A 104 5.98 15.16 0.86
N SER A 105 5.66 16.39 1.27
CA SER A 105 4.27 16.81 1.57
C SER A 105 3.32 16.74 0.37
N LYS A 106 3.83 16.89 -0.86
CA LYS A 106 3.04 16.77 -2.10
C LYS A 106 2.38 15.41 -2.27
N ILE A 107 2.87 14.36 -1.61
CA ILE A 107 2.26 13.02 -1.70
C ILE A 107 0.81 13.01 -1.21
N LEU A 108 0.44 13.96 -0.34
CA LEU A 108 -0.93 14.16 0.15
C LEU A 108 -1.91 14.52 -0.97
N ASP A 109 -1.46 15.25 -1.99
CA ASP A 109 -2.30 15.66 -3.12
C ASP A 109 -2.72 14.46 -3.98
N TYR A 110 -2.02 13.33 -3.86
CA TYR A 110 -2.29 12.08 -4.55
C TYR A 110 -2.98 11.04 -3.66
N MET A 111 -3.27 11.37 -2.39
CA MET A 111 -3.89 10.41 -1.47
C MET A 111 -5.39 10.29 -1.68
N ILE A 112 -5.86 9.05 -1.73
CA ILE A 112 -7.27 8.71 -1.75
C ILE A 112 -7.54 7.77 -0.58
N VAL A 113 -8.50 8.14 0.26
CA VAL A 113 -8.92 7.32 1.40
C VAL A 113 -9.97 6.30 0.94
N VAL A 114 -9.73 5.03 1.26
CA VAL A 114 -10.62 3.91 0.90
C VAL A 114 -11.08 3.23 2.19
N PHE A 115 -12.40 3.07 2.33
CA PHE A 115 -13.00 2.36 3.46
C PHE A 115 -13.42 0.95 3.05
N THR A 116 -13.14 -0.02 3.92
CA THR A 116 -13.38 -1.46 3.73
C THR A 116 -14.16 -2.11 4.87
#